data_AF-F6QH26-F1
#
_entry.id   AF-F6QH26-F1
#
_cell.length_a   1.000
_cell.length_b   1.000
_cell.length_c   1.000
_cell.angle_alpha   90.00
_cell.angle_beta   90.00
_cell.angle_gamma   90.00
#
_symmetry.space_group_name_H-M   'P 1'
#
loop_
_entity.id
_entity.type
_entity.pdbx_description
1 polymer ?
#
loop_
_entity_poly.entity_id
_entity_poly.type
_entity_poly.pdbx_seq_one_letter_code
_entity_poly.pdbx_strand_id
1 'polypeptide(L)'
;KMAWILCFCCLFVTSLLHDVTVNASQTGSEDADVRWSIDAPFTSPSSPNNLAPGSLNSLPGTTVALASSHRDVLVNAHNQARRTTSPTATNMLKMTWDNELAVLAANYARKCLFAHNRTQDRSHSRFHPVGENIYISSGKAFNTRYGSDAVRDWNNEKVDYNYQTRTCTPNRMCGHYTQVVWAETFKVGCGVATCPTVNVRGNRWTDATILICNYGPGGNYINSAPFESGATCSNCHSSDSCENKLCTNRGRDALNRPAASWLSWTPWTTCSKTCGYVGTRRRSRECNTFVNKDCGNKATEFDFTCASIPCGGTTTSGSRWNSWTQWTTCPVTCGGGRKTRERTCTTGRIQDCDGPNQQLLSCNRRPCPNWNSWRQWGSCSETCGSGRRRRSRSCNTGTDSDCVGTSESSDVCNTNVCPTGWSAWEPWGRCSHSCNRGIQLRRRRCLSLSSTDCPGSPSQTQACNSQSCTSQQAVWSNWSAWSACSTSCGNSVSTSTRTCSQTNAC
;
A
#
# COMPACT_ATOMS: atom_id res chain seq x y z
N LYS A 1 -61.59 -21.73 -28.46
CA LYS A 1 -62.73 -21.08 -29.14
C LYS A 1 -62.49 -19.57 -29.03
N MET A 2 -61.81 -18.98 -30.02
CA MET A 2 -62.33 -17.95 -30.96
C MET A 2 -62.72 -16.64 -30.24
N ALA A 3 -62.31 -15.41 -30.61
CA ALA A 3 -61.64 -14.86 -31.80
C ALA A 3 -61.05 -13.46 -31.44
N TRP A 4 -59.84 -13.11 -31.90
CA TRP A 4 -59.51 -12.05 -32.89
C TRP A 4 -60.21 -10.68 -32.74
N ILE A 5 -59.43 -9.58 -32.68
CA ILE A 5 -59.30 -8.53 -33.73
C ILE A 5 -58.40 -7.38 -33.25
N LEU A 6 -57.39 -7.07 -34.06
CA LEU A 6 -56.57 -5.85 -34.07
C LEU A 6 -57.37 -4.69 -34.69
N CYS A 7 -57.22 -3.47 -34.19
CA CYS A 7 -57.50 -2.27 -35.00
C CYS A 7 -56.56 -1.11 -34.65
N PHE A 8 -55.82 -0.68 -35.67
CA PHE A 8 -54.99 0.52 -35.77
C PHE A 8 -55.87 1.70 -36.21
N CYS A 9 -55.64 2.91 -35.67
CA CYS A 9 -55.93 4.26 -36.19
C CYS A 9 -55.86 5.23 -34.98
N CYS A 10 -55.39 6.48 -34.99
CA CYS A 10 -54.89 7.40 -36.01
C CYS A 10 -54.04 8.47 -35.28
N LEU A 11 -53.10 9.07 -36.00
CA LEU A 11 -52.38 10.29 -35.64
C LEU A 11 -53.33 11.49 -35.48
N PHE A 12 -53.08 12.32 -34.47
CA PHE A 12 -53.08 13.79 -34.45
C PHE A 12 -53.26 14.26 -33.00
N VAL A 13 -52.42 15.17 -32.52
CA VAL A 13 -52.78 16.41 -31.81
C VAL A 13 -51.50 17.07 -31.27
N THR A 14 -51.40 18.35 -31.60
CA THR A 14 -50.38 19.34 -31.28
C THR A 14 -50.42 19.83 -29.83
N SER A 15 -49.22 20.00 -29.26
CA SER A 15 -48.73 21.18 -28.50
C SER A 15 -49.36 21.62 -27.15
N LEU A 16 -48.43 21.76 -26.17
CA LEU A 16 -48.26 22.81 -25.12
C LEU A 16 -48.78 22.60 -23.67
N LEU A 17 -47.77 22.51 -22.78
CA LEU A 17 -47.52 23.14 -21.45
C LEU A 17 -48.10 22.54 -20.14
N HIS A 18 -47.14 22.29 -19.21
CA HIS A 18 -47.09 22.42 -17.72
C HIS A 18 -48.28 21.90 -16.88
N ASP A 19 -48.17 21.32 -15.68
CA ASP A 19 -47.15 21.13 -14.64
C ASP A 19 -47.82 20.17 -13.64
N VAL A 20 -47.16 19.12 -13.11
CA VAL A 20 -47.46 18.59 -11.75
C VAL A 20 -46.22 17.91 -11.17
N THR A 21 -45.73 18.53 -10.11
CA THR A 21 -44.78 18.08 -9.09
C THR A 21 -45.13 16.74 -8.44
N VAL A 22 -44.12 15.91 -8.14
CA VAL A 22 -44.17 15.00 -6.99
C VAL A 22 -42.94 15.23 -6.12
N ASN A 23 -43.23 15.75 -4.93
CA ASN A 23 -42.31 15.90 -3.81
C ASN A 23 -42.38 14.61 -2.98
N ALA A 24 -41.23 14.04 -2.61
CA ALA A 24 -41.15 13.10 -1.51
C ALA A 24 -39.90 13.43 -0.68
N SER A 25 -40.18 14.11 0.43
CA SER A 25 -39.28 14.42 1.52
C SER A 25 -38.82 13.16 2.25
N GLN A 26 -37.52 13.06 2.53
CA GLN A 26 -37.05 12.56 3.81
C GLN A 26 -36.28 13.67 4.51
N THR A 27 -36.91 14.20 5.55
CA THR A 27 -36.32 15.08 6.55
C THR A 27 -35.37 14.27 7.43
N GLY A 28 -34.11 14.72 7.50
CA GLY A 28 -33.16 14.46 8.58
C GLY A 28 -32.21 15.65 8.60
N SER A 29 -32.36 16.51 9.60
CA SER A 29 -31.54 17.72 9.81
C SER A 29 -30.07 17.37 10.04
N GLU A 30 -29.16 18.02 9.32
CA GLU A 30 -27.82 18.45 9.74
C GLU A 30 -27.22 19.27 8.59
N ASP A 31 -26.59 20.42 8.89
CA ASP A 31 -26.09 21.41 7.93
C ASP A 31 -25.39 20.81 6.68
N ALA A 32 -25.80 21.25 5.49
CA ALA A 32 -25.27 20.75 4.23
C ALA A 32 -23.79 21.13 4.03
N ASP A 33 -22.90 20.18 4.32
CA ASP A 33 -21.46 20.24 4.05
C ASP A 33 -21.19 20.33 2.55
N VAL A 34 -20.78 21.49 2.05
CA VAL A 34 -20.32 21.64 0.67
C VAL A 34 -18.84 21.26 0.59
N ARG A 35 -18.45 20.34 -0.31
CA ARG A 35 -17.07 19.82 -0.48
C ARG A 35 -16.64 19.85 -1.94
N TRP A 36 -15.38 20.22 -2.23
CA TRP A 36 -14.90 20.51 -3.59
C TRP A 36 -13.46 20.01 -3.88
N SER A 37 -13.18 19.70 -5.15
CA SER A 37 -11.87 19.38 -5.79
C SER A 37 -11.64 20.24 -7.07
N ILE A 38 -10.42 20.35 -7.64
CA ILE A 38 -10.04 21.27 -8.77
C ILE A 38 -9.32 20.63 -9.99
N ASP A 39 -9.58 21.07 -11.23
CA ASP A 39 -8.69 20.94 -12.41
C ASP A 39 -8.47 22.35 -13.00
N ALA A 40 -7.28 22.60 -13.55
CA ALA A 40 -6.94 23.75 -14.39
C ALA A 40 -7.56 23.61 -15.80
N PRO A 41 -7.80 24.70 -16.57
CA PRO A 41 -6.79 25.68 -16.94
C PRO A 41 -7.13 27.08 -16.41
N PHE A 42 -6.16 27.76 -15.81
CA PHE A 42 -6.19 29.22 -15.70
C PHE A 42 -4.83 29.81 -15.97
N THR A 43 -4.85 30.88 -16.74
CA THR A 43 -3.77 31.84 -16.92
C THR A 43 -3.34 32.38 -15.56
N SER A 44 -2.03 32.55 -15.44
CA SER A 44 -1.34 33.07 -14.27
C SER A 44 -1.93 34.41 -13.81
N PRO A 45 -2.27 34.59 -12.52
CA PRO A 45 -2.29 35.93 -11.97
C PRO A 45 -0.85 36.43 -11.85
N SER A 46 -0.62 37.62 -12.40
CA SER A 46 0.61 38.39 -12.21
C SER A 46 0.92 38.56 -10.73
N SER A 47 2.20 38.37 -10.38
CA SER A 47 2.75 38.67 -9.05
C SER A 47 2.42 40.09 -8.62
N PRO A 48 2.12 40.34 -7.33
CA PRO A 48 2.65 41.51 -6.66
C PRO A 48 4.06 41.17 -6.16
N ASN A 49 5.08 41.71 -6.83
CA ASN A 49 6.42 41.78 -6.28
C ASN A 49 6.48 42.78 -5.12
N ASN A 50 7.51 42.60 -4.29
CA ASN A 50 8.02 43.44 -3.21
C ASN A 50 7.48 43.18 -1.80
N LEU A 51 8.13 42.26 -1.09
CA LEU A 51 8.38 42.43 0.34
C LEU A 51 9.84 42.07 0.66
N ALA A 52 10.53 43.03 1.26
CA ALA A 52 11.94 43.00 1.66
C ALA A 52 12.25 41.91 2.72
N PRO A 53 13.52 41.50 2.90
CA PRO A 53 13.90 40.48 3.86
C PRO A 53 13.83 41.06 5.28
N GLY A 54 12.89 40.58 6.11
CA GLY A 54 12.85 41.00 7.53
C GLY A 54 11.56 40.85 8.34
N SER A 55 10.47 40.26 7.85
CA SER A 55 9.28 40.00 8.71
C SER A 55 8.65 38.64 8.43
N LEU A 56 8.66 37.75 9.42
CA LEU A 56 7.86 36.51 9.46
C LEU A 56 6.39 36.89 9.68
N ASN A 57 5.71 37.39 8.64
CA ASN A 57 4.26 37.52 8.66
C ASN A 57 3.64 36.12 8.78
N SER A 58 2.86 35.90 9.83
CA SER A 58 2.11 34.66 10.04
C SER A 58 1.21 34.39 8.83
N LEU A 59 1.38 33.24 8.18
CA LEU A 59 0.48 32.84 7.11
C LEU A 59 -0.97 32.70 7.62
N PRO A 60 -1.98 32.90 6.76
CA PRO A 60 -3.38 32.96 7.17
C PRO A 60 -3.90 31.62 7.71
N GLY A 61 -3.35 30.50 7.25
CA GLY A 61 -3.78 29.17 7.66
C GLY A 61 -3.04 28.64 8.87
N THR A 62 -3.76 27.92 9.73
CA THR A 62 -3.18 27.17 10.84
C THR A 62 -2.98 25.72 10.43
N THR A 63 -1.74 25.23 10.45
CA THR A 63 -1.43 23.84 10.12
C THR A 63 -2.10 22.89 11.10
N VAL A 64 -2.75 21.84 10.59
CA VAL A 64 -3.30 20.75 11.38
C VAL A 64 -2.28 19.62 11.44
N ALA A 65 -1.89 19.22 12.65
CA ALA A 65 -0.97 18.11 12.84
C ALA A 65 -1.63 16.78 12.42
N LEU A 66 -0.98 16.07 11.50
CA LEU A 66 -1.46 14.77 11.01
C LEU A 66 -0.93 13.63 11.86
N ALA A 67 -1.80 13.10 12.72
CA ALA A 67 -1.52 11.88 13.45
C ALA A 67 -1.29 10.67 12.54
N SER A 68 -0.63 9.63 13.06
CA SER A 68 -0.37 8.38 12.30
C SER A 68 -1.63 7.78 11.68
N SER A 69 -2.73 7.75 12.43
CA SER A 69 -4.02 7.26 11.95
C SER A 69 -4.56 8.00 10.72
N HIS A 70 -4.33 9.32 10.61
CA HIS A 70 -4.74 10.10 9.45
C HIS A 70 -3.93 9.75 8.21
N ARG A 71 -2.61 9.61 8.37
CA ARG A 71 -1.69 9.21 7.30
C ARG A 71 -2.06 7.83 6.76
N ASP A 72 -2.30 6.89 7.67
CA ASP A 72 -2.66 5.51 7.32
C ASP A 72 -3.97 5.46 6.54
N VAL A 73 -4.98 6.24 6.95
CA VAL A 73 -6.26 6.32 6.23
C VAL A 73 -6.08 6.89 4.82
N LEU A 74 -5.31 7.97 4.66
CA LEU A 74 -5.01 8.54 3.35
C LEU A 74 -4.32 7.52 2.44
N VAL A 75 -3.25 6.88 2.91
CA VAL A 75 -2.52 5.87 2.11
C VAL A 75 -3.39 4.65 1.80
N ASN A 76 -4.18 4.19 2.77
CA ASN A 76 -5.08 3.05 2.57
C ASN A 76 -6.18 3.36 1.56
N ALA A 77 -6.75 4.57 1.59
CA ALA A 77 -7.76 5.00 0.62
C ALA A 77 -7.18 5.06 -0.81
N HIS A 78 -5.95 5.56 -0.97
CA HIS A 78 -5.27 5.56 -2.28
C HIS A 78 -5.01 4.13 -2.77
N ASN A 79 -4.48 3.27 -1.91
CA ASN A 79 -4.24 1.88 -2.26
C ASN A 79 -5.55 1.12 -2.53
N GLN A 80 -6.65 1.46 -1.86
CA GLN A 80 -7.95 0.88 -2.15
C GLN A 80 -8.40 1.26 -3.57
N ALA A 81 -8.39 2.55 -3.91
CA ALA A 81 -8.70 3.03 -5.25
C ALA A 81 -7.88 2.31 -6.34
N ARG A 82 -6.57 2.22 -6.13
CA ARG A 82 -5.60 1.55 -7.03
C ARG A 82 -5.87 0.06 -7.23
N ARG A 83 -6.31 -0.66 -6.20
CA ARG A 83 -6.64 -2.10 -6.28
C ARG A 83 -7.95 -2.38 -7.00
N THR A 84 -8.85 -1.40 -7.03
CA THR A 84 -10.23 -1.55 -7.50
C THR A 84 -10.53 -0.74 -8.76
N THR A 85 -9.50 -0.25 -9.45
CA THR A 85 -9.68 0.44 -10.73
C THR A 85 -10.25 -0.49 -11.79
N SER A 86 -10.97 0.10 -12.75
CA SER A 86 -11.53 -0.58 -13.92
C SER A 86 -11.20 0.26 -15.16
N PRO A 87 -10.53 -0.29 -16.19
CA PRO A 87 -10.00 -1.66 -16.26
C PRO A 87 -8.91 -1.93 -15.20
N THR A 88 -8.59 -3.20 -14.93
CA THR A 88 -7.54 -3.56 -13.96
C THR A 88 -6.15 -3.21 -14.48
N ALA A 89 -5.22 -2.88 -13.56
CA ALA A 89 -3.87 -2.47 -13.89
C ALA A 89 -2.85 -3.61 -13.79
N THR A 90 -1.96 -3.76 -14.78
CA THR A 90 -0.89 -4.78 -14.79
C THR A 90 0.31 -4.41 -13.93
N ASN A 91 0.57 -3.11 -13.75
CA ASN A 91 1.83 -2.55 -13.25
C ASN A 91 1.66 -1.59 -12.04
N MET A 92 0.50 -1.62 -11.38
CA MET A 92 0.15 -0.66 -10.32
C MET A 92 1.06 -0.78 -9.08
N LEU A 93 1.90 0.23 -8.83
CA LEU A 93 2.75 0.24 -7.65
C LEU A 93 1.95 0.52 -6.36
N LYS A 94 2.39 -0.09 -5.26
CA LYS A 94 1.88 0.21 -3.92
C LYS A 94 2.26 1.62 -3.49
N MET A 95 1.26 2.40 -3.08
CA MET A 95 1.45 3.72 -2.51
C MET A 95 1.93 3.59 -1.06
N THR A 96 2.96 4.35 -0.70
CA THR A 96 3.46 4.51 0.67
C THR A 96 3.64 5.99 1.02
N TRP A 97 3.78 6.28 2.30
CA TRP A 97 3.90 7.67 2.75
C TRP A 97 5.32 8.22 2.56
N ASP A 98 5.42 9.50 2.26
CA ASP A 98 6.66 10.28 2.22
C ASP A 98 6.50 11.57 3.04
N ASN A 99 7.45 11.80 3.96
CA ASN A 99 7.39 12.95 4.87
C ASN A 99 7.80 14.27 4.23
N GLU A 100 8.71 14.26 3.26
CA GLU A 100 9.15 15.48 2.60
C GLU A 100 8.01 16.01 1.70
N LEU A 101 7.30 15.10 1.00
CA LEU A 101 6.05 15.43 0.31
C LEU A 101 4.98 15.98 1.27
N ALA A 102 4.87 15.42 2.48
CA ALA A 102 3.89 15.89 3.47
C ALA A 102 4.21 17.28 4.02
N VAL A 103 5.48 17.57 4.26
CA VAL A 103 5.96 18.91 4.69
C VAL A 103 5.69 19.94 3.59
N LEU A 104 5.97 19.59 2.34
CA LEU A 104 5.67 20.43 1.18
C LEU A 104 4.17 20.75 1.11
N ALA A 105 3.32 19.72 1.20
CA ALA A 105 1.87 19.86 1.17
C ALA A 105 1.35 20.72 2.33
N ALA A 106 1.86 20.51 3.56
CA ALA A 106 1.45 21.26 4.74
C ALA A 106 1.84 22.75 4.65
N ASN A 107 3.05 23.03 4.14
CA ASN A 107 3.54 24.38 3.91
C ASN A 107 2.72 25.13 2.86
N TYR A 108 2.19 24.42 1.86
CA TYR A 108 1.33 25.01 0.86
C TYR A 108 -0.10 25.22 1.38
N ALA A 109 -0.66 24.23 2.10
CA ALA A 109 -2.00 24.31 2.68
C ALA A 109 -2.20 25.56 3.56
N ARG A 110 -1.18 25.93 4.36
CA ARG A 110 -1.23 27.12 5.23
C ARG A 110 -1.27 28.47 4.48
N LYS A 111 -1.07 28.48 3.16
CA LYS A 111 -1.29 29.68 2.32
C LYS A 111 -2.78 29.99 2.11
N CYS A 112 -3.69 29.04 2.38
CA CYS A 112 -5.13 29.19 2.18
C CYS A 112 -5.53 29.54 0.74
N LEU A 113 -4.83 28.93 -0.23
CA LEU A 113 -5.07 29.10 -1.66
C LEU A 113 -5.66 27.81 -2.22
N PHE A 114 -6.87 27.90 -2.80
CA PHE A 114 -7.48 26.79 -3.53
C PHE A 114 -7.04 26.80 -4.99
N ALA A 115 -5.74 26.59 -5.20
CA ALA A 115 -5.09 26.55 -6.52
C ALA A 115 -3.83 25.68 -6.44
N HIS A 116 -3.44 25.06 -7.55
CA HIS A 116 -2.22 24.25 -7.58
C HIS A 116 -0.97 25.06 -7.29
N ASN A 117 -0.06 24.51 -6.49
CA ASN A 117 1.27 25.07 -6.35
C ASN A 117 2.01 25.02 -7.69
N ARG A 118 2.84 26.03 -7.97
CA ARG A 118 3.66 26.02 -9.19
C ARG A 118 4.56 24.79 -9.15
N THR A 119 4.70 24.11 -10.28
CA THR A 119 5.53 22.89 -10.39
C THR A 119 6.97 23.13 -9.94
N GLN A 120 7.52 24.31 -10.23
CA GLN A 120 8.87 24.76 -9.82
C GLN A 120 9.01 24.93 -8.30
N ASP A 121 7.91 25.26 -7.61
CA ASP A 121 7.87 25.47 -6.16
C ASP A 121 7.64 24.16 -5.39
N ARG A 122 7.40 23.04 -6.10
CA ARG A 122 7.25 21.70 -5.53
C ARG A 122 8.58 20.93 -5.57
N SER A 123 9.55 21.44 -4.82
CA SER A 123 10.88 20.83 -4.70
C SER A 123 10.85 19.65 -3.71
N HIS A 124 11.45 18.53 -4.11
CA HIS A 124 11.59 17.33 -3.30
C HIS A 124 12.91 16.62 -3.66
N SER A 125 13.69 16.16 -2.69
CA SER A 125 15.04 15.60 -2.85
C SER A 125 15.19 14.51 -3.94
N ARG A 126 14.13 13.75 -4.20
CA ARG A 126 14.12 12.60 -5.12
C ARG A 126 13.17 12.71 -6.31
N PHE A 127 12.11 13.50 -6.19
CA PHE A 127 10.97 13.39 -7.12
C PHE A 127 10.84 14.69 -7.88
N HIS A 128 11.07 14.61 -9.19
CA HIS A 128 10.91 15.73 -10.10
C HIS A 128 10.33 15.18 -11.41
N PRO A 129 9.09 15.53 -11.78
CA PRO A 129 8.17 16.44 -11.10
C PRO A 129 7.46 15.81 -9.87
N VAL A 130 6.79 16.66 -9.07
CA VAL A 130 5.87 16.26 -7.98
C VAL A 130 4.44 16.57 -8.40
N GLY A 131 3.54 15.59 -8.26
CA GLY A 131 2.11 15.72 -8.51
C GLY A 131 1.35 16.35 -7.33
N GLU A 132 0.11 16.76 -7.54
CA GLU A 132 -0.70 17.37 -6.48
C GLU A 132 -2.21 17.21 -6.70
N ASN A 133 -2.93 16.86 -5.63
CA ASN A 133 -4.38 16.96 -5.55
C ASN A 133 -4.78 17.87 -4.39
N ILE A 134 -5.90 18.58 -4.53
CA ILE A 134 -6.41 19.54 -3.55
C ILE A 134 -7.87 19.23 -3.23
N TYR A 135 -8.24 19.33 -1.96
CA TYR A 135 -9.60 19.14 -1.46
C TYR A 135 -9.94 20.19 -0.41
N ILE A 136 -11.19 20.66 -0.39
CA ILE A 136 -11.66 21.68 0.54
C ILE A 136 -13.07 21.39 1.05
N SER A 137 -13.36 21.80 2.28
CA SER A 137 -14.72 22.00 2.77
C SER A 137 -14.79 23.17 3.74
N SER A 138 -16.00 23.67 4.03
CA SER A 138 -16.28 24.61 5.12
C SER A 138 -16.71 23.88 6.39
N GLY A 139 -16.52 24.51 7.56
CA GLY A 139 -17.17 24.14 8.82
C GLY A 139 -16.83 22.77 9.41
N LYS A 140 -15.94 21.99 8.78
CA LYS A 140 -15.57 20.64 9.21
C LYS A 140 -14.12 20.61 9.66
N ALA A 141 -13.91 20.22 10.92
CA ALA A 141 -12.59 19.88 11.42
C ALA A 141 -12.03 18.67 10.66
N PHE A 142 -10.73 18.68 10.40
CA PHE A 142 -10.07 17.54 9.79
C PHE A 142 -10.09 16.32 10.71
N ASN A 143 -10.47 15.17 10.15
CA ASN A 143 -10.43 13.87 10.81
C ASN A 143 -10.15 12.76 9.78
N THR A 144 -10.10 11.50 10.22
CA THR A 144 -9.85 10.36 9.32
C THR A 144 -10.89 10.24 8.21
N ARG A 145 -12.17 10.47 8.52
CA ARG A 145 -13.27 10.42 7.54
C ARG A 145 -13.10 11.48 6.45
N TYR A 146 -12.73 12.70 6.83
CA TYR A 146 -12.42 13.77 5.88
C TYR A 146 -11.35 13.35 4.87
N GLY A 147 -10.24 12.77 5.37
CA GLY A 147 -9.16 12.29 4.51
C GLY A 147 -9.61 11.17 3.57
N SER A 148 -10.38 10.19 4.06
CA SER A 148 -10.92 9.13 3.20
C SER A 148 -11.94 9.64 2.17
N ASP A 149 -12.74 10.63 2.55
CA ASP A 149 -13.75 11.23 1.68
C ASP A 149 -13.08 11.97 0.52
N ALA A 150 -12.01 12.74 0.79
CA ALA A 150 -11.23 13.40 -0.25
C ALA A 150 -10.72 12.44 -1.33
N VAL A 151 -10.06 11.34 -0.91
CA VAL A 151 -9.52 10.34 -1.85
C VAL A 151 -10.62 9.60 -2.58
N ARG A 152 -11.73 9.30 -1.90
CA ARG A 152 -12.90 8.69 -2.54
C ARG A 152 -13.49 9.59 -3.61
N ASP A 153 -13.67 10.88 -3.31
CA ASP A 153 -14.30 11.83 -4.22
C ASP A 153 -13.40 12.04 -5.46
N TRP A 154 -12.08 12.21 -5.29
CA TRP A 154 -11.12 12.19 -6.40
C TRP A 154 -11.21 10.90 -7.22
N ASN A 155 -11.31 9.73 -6.58
CA ASN A 155 -11.42 8.45 -7.29
C ASN A 155 -12.76 8.25 -8.01
N ASN A 156 -13.83 8.87 -7.54
CA ASN A 156 -15.15 8.76 -8.16
C ASN A 156 -15.24 9.49 -9.51
N GLU A 157 -14.31 10.40 -9.79
CA GLU A 157 -14.14 11.03 -11.11
C GLU A 157 -13.78 10.01 -12.21
N LYS A 158 -13.48 8.75 -11.86
CA LYS A 158 -13.30 7.65 -12.82
C LYS A 158 -14.46 7.49 -13.81
N VAL A 159 -15.66 7.91 -13.43
CA VAL A 159 -16.84 7.85 -14.31
C VAL A 159 -16.74 8.82 -15.50
N ASP A 160 -15.92 9.86 -15.36
CA ASP A 160 -15.70 10.89 -16.37
C ASP A 160 -14.40 10.65 -17.18
N TYR A 161 -13.59 9.63 -16.84
CA TYR A 161 -12.39 9.30 -17.59
C TYR A 161 -12.63 8.15 -18.57
N ASN A 162 -12.36 8.37 -19.86
CA ASN A 162 -12.37 7.31 -20.86
C ASN A 162 -10.97 6.74 -21.04
N TYR A 163 -10.79 5.46 -20.70
CA TYR A 163 -9.49 4.80 -20.74
C TYR A 163 -8.98 4.55 -22.17
N GLN A 164 -9.88 4.24 -23.10
CA GLN A 164 -9.54 3.96 -24.50
C GLN A 164 -9.04 5.20 -25.20
N THR A 165 -9.73 6.34 -25.03
CA THR A 165 -9.36 7.62 -25.64
C THR A 165 -8.33 8.40 -24.83
N ARG A 166 -8.15 8.06 -23.54
CA ARG A 166 -7.26 8.73 -22.58
C ARG A 166 -7.64 10.19 -22.34
N THR A 167 -8.95 10.46 -22.31
CA THR A 167 -9.50 11.82 -22.18
C THR A 167 -10.57 11.87 -21.11
N CYS A 168 -10.71 13.01 -20.43
CA CYS A 168 -11.88 13.31 -19.62
C CYS A 168 -13.08 13.66 -20.53
N THR A 169 -14.29 13.39 -20.05
CA THR A 169 -15.53 13.94 -20.61
C THR A 169 -15.42 15.47 -20.69
N PRO A 170 -15.84 16.11 -21.79
CA PRO A 170 -15.77 17.57 -21.93
C PRO A 170 -16.43 18.30 -20.76
N ASN A 171 -15.77 19.33 -20.23
CA ASN A 171 -16.20 20.13 -19.08
C ASN A 171 -16.37 19.35 -17.76
N ARG A 172 -15.89 18.11 -17.69
CA ARG A 172 -15.83 17.32 -16.45
C ARG A 172 -14.41 17.26 -15.90
N MET A 173 -14.34 16.91 -14.63
CA MET A 173 -13.13 16.74 -13.85
C MET A 173 -12.71 15.28 -13.89
N CYS A 174 -11.46 14.98 -14.20
CA CYS A 174 -10.96 13.62 -14.00
C CYS A 174 -9.46 13.51 -13.72
N GLY A 175 -8.75 14.65 -13.66
CA GLY A 175 -7.33 14.70 -13.39
C GLY A 175 -6.96 14.20 -11.99
N HIS A 176 -7.84 14.35 -10.99
CA HIS A 176 -7.54 13.81 -9.67
C HIS A 176 -7.59 12.29 -9.65
N TYR A 177 -8.59 11.70 -10.34
CA TYR A 177 -8.67 10.25 -10.48
C TYR A 177 -7.38 9.71 -11.09
N THR A 178 -6.98 10.23 -12.26
CA THR A 178 -5.77 9.74 -12.97
C THR A 178 -4.51 9.92 -12.13
N GLN A 179 -4.40 10.98 -11.32
CA GLN A 179 -3.31 11.14 -10.35
C GLN A 179 -3.35 10.09 -9.21
N VAL A 180 -4.54 9.79 -8.66
CA VAL A 180 -4.72 8.78 -7.61
C VAL A 180 -4.28 7.39 -8.10
N VAL A 181 -4.67 7.04 -9.33
CA VAL A 181 -4.38 5.72 -9.94
C VAL A 181 -3.16 5.72 -10.87
N TRP A 182 -2.28 6.72 -10.79
CA TRP A 182 -1.06 6.73 -11.60
C TRP A 182 -0.10 5.60 -11.17
N ALA A 183 0.11 4.60 -12.01
CA ALA A 183 0.80 3.35 -11.67
C ALA A 183 2.22 3.57 -11.14
N GLU A 184 2.97 4.49 -11.76
CA GLU A 184 4.38 4.74 -11.42
C GLU A 184 4.55 5.61 -10.17
N THR A 185 3.51 6.33 -9.74
CA THR A 185 3.54 7.08 -8.49
C THR A 185 3.47 6.08 -7.34
N PHE A 186 4.41 6.10 -6.40
CA PHE A 186 4.43 5.15 -5.27
C PHE A 186 4.63 5.83 -3.90
N LYS A 187 4.77 7.16 -3.88
CA LYS A 187 4.83 7.98 -2.67
C LYS A 187 3.73 9.03 -2.67
N VAL A 188 3.12 9.22 -1.50
CA VAL A 188 2.21 10.33 -1.23
C VAL A 188 2.55 10.96 0.11
N GLY A 189 2.47 12.28 0.19
CA GLY A 189 2.53 13.01 1.45
C GLY A 189 1.49 14.11 1.42
N CYS A 190 0.67 14.19 2.46
CA CYS A 190 -0.40 15.17 2.55
C CYS A 190 -0.22 16.12 3.72
N GLY A 191 -0.82 17.30 3.62
CA GLY A 191 -0.80 18.33 4.63
C GLY A 191 -2.13 19.07 4.68
N VAL A 192 -2.49 19.55 5.86
CA VAL A 192 -3.81 20.13 6.13
C VAL A 192 -3.64 21.47 6.84
N ALA A 193 -4.49 22.42 6.50
CA ALA A 193 -4.62 23.67 7.23
C ALA A 193 -6.09 24.04 7.42
N THR A 194 -6.41 24.63 8.57
CA THR A 194 -7.63 25.39 8.74
C THR A 194 -7.37 26.84 8.32
N CYS A 195 -8.32 27.41 7.60
CA CYS A 195 -8.21 28.68 6.91
C CYS A 195 -9.41 29.55 7.30
N PRO A 196 -9.19 30.73 7.89
CA PRO A 196 -10.29 31.64 8.23
C PRO A 196 -11.15 31.96 7.01
N THR A 197 -10.49 32.15 5.85
CA THR A 197 -11.13 32.46 4.58
C THR A 197 -10.37 31.86 3.42
N VAL A 198 -11.09 31.30 2.43
CA VAL A 198 -10.55 30.81 1.17
C VAL A 198 -11.46 31.26 0.03
N ASN A 199 -10.89 31.77 -1.05
CA ASN A 199 -11.65 32.11 -2.25
C ASN A 199 -11.64 30.93 -3.23
N VAL A 200 -12.81 30.39 -3.53
CA VAL A 200 -13.03 29.28 -4.47
C VAL A 200 -13.89 29.80 -5.61
N ARG A 201 -13.29 29.99 -6.80
CA ARG A 201 -13.98 30.45 -8.02
C ARG A 201 -14.86 31.69 -7.80
N GLY A 202 -14.32 32.68 -7.08
CA GLY A 202 -15.03 33.94 -6.77
C GLY A 202 -15.95 33.89 -5.54
N ASN A 203 -16.23 32.70 -5.01
CA ASN A 203 -17.00 32.54 -3.77
C ASN A 203 -16.08 32.50 -2.56
N ARG A 204 -16.44 33.24 -1.50
CA ARG A 204 -15.68 33.29 -0.25
C ARG A 204 -16.19 32.22 0.71
N TRP A 205 -15.30 31.33 1.12
CA TRP A 205 -15.55 30.28 2.10
C TRP A 205 -14.92 30.66 3.42
N THR A 206 -15.67 30.61 4.52
CA THR A 206 -15.17 30.88 5.88
C THR A 206 -14.95 29.57 6.64
N ASP A 207 -14.00 29.58 7.58
CA ASP A 207 -13.64 28.41 8.41
C ASP A 207 -13.44 27.14 7.57
N ALA A 208 -12.66 27.29 6.51
CA ALA A 208 -12.40 26.23 5.55
C ALA A 208 -11.27 25.32 6.03
N THR A 209 -11.39 24.04 5.75
CA THR A 209 -10.31 23.06 5.90
C THR A 209 -9.80 22.72 4.50
N ILE A 210 -8.51 22.94 4.24
CA ILE A 210 -7.84 22.55 2.99
C ILE A 210 -6.95 21.35 3.25
N LEU A 211 -7.06 20.34 2.39
CA LEU A 211 -6.15 19.20 2.27
C LEU A 211 -5.39 19.28 0.95
N ILE A 212 -4.07 19.22 1.04
CA ILE A 212 -3.16 19.08 -0.10
C ILE A 212 -2.50 17.71 -0.01
N CYS A 213 -2.45 16.95 -1.11
CA CYS A 213 -1.67 15.73 -1.22
C CYS A 213 -0.67 15.88 -2.37
N ASN A 214 0.62 15.71 -2.08
CA ASN A 214 1.68 15.69 -3.09
C ASN A 214 2.12 14.25 -3.39
N TYR A 215 2.48 14.00 -4.65
CA TYR A 215 2.70 12.66 -5.21
C TYR A 215 4.08 12.52 -5.86
N GLY A 216 4.76 11.40 -5.57
CA GLY A 216 6.12 11.11 -6.03
C GLY A 216 6.27 9.71 -6.63
N PRO A 217 6.89 9.58 -7.82
CA PRO A 217 7.06 10.63 -8.84
C PRO A 217 5.71 11.21 -9.29
N GLY A 218 5.73 12.42 -9.83
CA GLY A 218 4.57 13.04 -10.48
C GLY A 218 4.09 12.23 -11.69
N GLY A 219 2.80 12.34 -11.96
CA GLY A 219 2.13 11.65 -13.06
C GLY A 219 1.08 12.55 -13.70
N ASN A 220 -0.01 11.94 -14.17
CA ASN A 220 -1.12 12.62 -14.83
C ASN A 220 -0.68 13.39 -16.09
N TYR A 221 0.17 12.76 -16.91
CA TYR A 221 0.65 13.36 -18.15
C TYR A 221 -0.46 13.34 -19.21
N ILE A 222 -0.60 14.46 -19.91
CA ILE A 222 -1.57 14.62 -21.00
C ILE A 222 -1.37 13.50 -22.04
N ASN A 223 -2.49 12.95 -22.55
CA ASN A 223 -2.53 11.87 -23.55
C ASN A 223 -1.91 10.52 -23.11
N SER A 224 -1.58 10.38 -21.84
CA SER A 224 -1.00 9.15 -21.28
C SER A 224 -2.03 8.42 -20.41
N ALA A 225 -2.06 7.10 -20.51
CA ALA A 225 -2.91 6.30 -19.63
C ALA A 225 -2.32 6.27 -18.21
N PRO A 226 -3.15 6.31 -17.15
CA PRO A 226 -2.65 6.31 -15.79
C PRO A 226 -1.96 5.01 -15.39
N PHE A 227 -2.23 3.92 -16.10
CA PHE A 227 -1.61 2.62 -15.88
C PHE A 227 -1.64 1.81 -17.18
N GLU A 228 -1.14 0.58 -17.15
CA GLU A 228 -1.31 -0.38 -18.23
C GLU A 228 -2.48 -1.32 -17.93
N SER A 229 -3.42 -1.46 -18.87
CA SER A 229 -4.64 -2.25 -18.66
C SER A 229 -4.36 -3.72 -18.92
N GLY A 230 -4.78 -4.59 -18.00
CA GLY A 230 -4.67 -6.03 -18.15
C GLY A 230 -4.81 -6.77 -16.83
N ALA A 231 -4.36 -8.03 -16.82
CA ALA A 231 -4.42 -8.86 -15.63
C ALA A 231 -3.60 -8.24 -14.49
N THR A 232 -4.19 -8.18 -13.30
CA THR A 232 -3.54 -7.57 -12.14
C THR A 232 -2.14 -8.14 -11.90
N CYS A 233 -1.16 -7.25 -11.68
CA CYS A 233 0.24 -7.59 -11.43
C CYS A 233 0.96 -8.35 -12.56
N SER A 234 0.39 -8.48 -13.76
CA SER A 234 1.04 -9.21 -14.86
C SER A 234 2.26 -8.50 -15.44
N ASN A 235 2.45 -7.21 -15.12
CA ASN A 235 3.60 -6.42 -15.54
C ASN A 235 4.24 -5.66 -14.36
N CYS A 236 4.31 -6.30 -13.18
CA CYS A 236 5.19 -5.81 -12.12
C CYS A 236 6.66 -5.99 -12.54
N HIS A 237 7.56 -5.12 -12.06
CA HIS A 237 9.00 -5.28 -12.26
C HIS A 237 9.48 -6.63 -11.69
N SER A 238 10.52 -7.22 -12.26
CA SER A 238 11.03 -8.55 -11.85
C SER A 238 11.48 -8.64 -10.39
N SER A 239 11.86 -7.51 -9.79
CA SER A 239 12.22 -7.40 -8.37
C SER A 239 11.02 -7.23 -7.43
N ASP A 240 9.81 -7.11 -7.97
CA ASP A 240 8.61 -6.80 -7.20
C ASP A 240 7.80 -8.06 -6.91
N SER A 241 7.01 -8.01 -5.83
CA SER A 241 6.03 -9.03 -5.47
C SER A 241 4.62 -8.47 -5.57
N CYS A 242 3.67 -9.27 -6.04
CA CYS A 242 2.26 -8.87 -6.05
C CYS A 242 1.63 -9.12 -4.67
N GLU A 243 1.31 -8.05 -3.94
CA GLU A 243 0.58 -8.13 -2.67
C GLU A 243 -0.73 -7.39 -2.78
N ASN A 244 -1.85 -8.10 -2.57
CA ASN A 244 -3.19 -7.53 -2.59
C ASN A 244 -3.39 -6.61 -3.81
N LYS A 245 -3.13 -7.14 -5.01
CA LYS A 245 -3.30 -6.47 -6.31
C LYS A 245 -2.37 -5.26 -6.59
N LEU A 246 -1.28 -5.11 -5.84
CA LEU A 246 -0.30 -4.05 -6.04
C LEU A 246 1.12 -4.63 -6.15
N CYS A 247 1.95 -4.02 -6.99
CA CYS A 247 3.38 -4.32 -7.09
C CYS A 247 4.10 -3.72 -5.88
N THR A 248 4.78 -4.56 -5.11
CA THR A 248 5.45 -4.21 -3.85
C THR A 248 6.94 -4.51 -3.92
N ASN A 249 7.72 -3.68 -3.25
CA ASN A 249 9.17 -3.84 -3.20
C ASN A 249 9.68 -3.29 -1.88
N ARG A 250 10.28 -4.14 -1.05
CA ARG A 250 10.70 -3.76 0.30
C ARG A 250 11.65 -2.56 0.32
N GLY A 251 12.55 -2.46 -0.67
CA GLY A 251 13.49 -1.35 -0.79
C GLY A 251 12.77 -0.05 -1.15
N ARG A 252 12.03 -0.05 -2.27
CA ARG A 252 11.29 1.12 -2.75
C ARG A 252 10.24 1.61 -1.75
N ASP A 253 9.46 0.69 -1.20
CA ASP A 253 8.36 0.99 -0.29
C ASP A 253 8.88 1.54 1.05
N ALA A 254 10.13 1.24 1.41
CA ALA A 254 10.82 1.78 2.59
C ALA A 254 11.57 3.10 2.35
N LEU A 255 11.70 3.59 1.10
CA LEU A 255 12.38 4.87 0.81
C LEU A 255 11.72 6.04 1.53
N ASN A 256 12.54 6.98 2.04
CA ASN A 256 12.10 8.18 2.77
C ASN A 256 11.13 7.91 3.93
N ARG A 257 11.11 6.66 4.41
CA ARG A 257 10.45 6.27 5.64
C ARG A 257 11.43 6.60 6.75
N PRO A 258 11.20 7.63 7.59
CA PRO A 258 12.16 7.93 8.63
C PRO A 258 12.22 6.74 9.59
N ALA A 259 13.41 6.49 10.15
CA ALA A 259 13.52 5.68 11.36
C ALA A 259 12.50 6.18 12.40
N ALA A 260 12.02 5.30 13.28
CA ALA A 260 11.09 5.70 14.31
C ALA A 260 11.63 6.93 15.06
N SER A 261 10.93 8.05 14.94
CA SER A 261 11.38 9.33 15.48
C SER A 261 10.22 10.12 16.04
N TRP A 262 10.49 10.85 17.11
CA TRP A 262 9.51 11.76 17.71
C TRP A 262 9.26 12.94 16.77
N LEU A 263 7.99 13.23 16.48
CA LEU A 263 7.58 14.48 15.86
C LEU A 263 7.85 15.67 16.79
N SER A 264 7.82 16.88 16.24
CA SER A 264 7.93 18.11 17.03
C SER A 264 6.83 18.18 18.10
N TRP A 265 7.16 18.81 19.23
CA TRP A 265 6.18 19.10 20.28
C TRP A 265 5.08 20.03 19.78
N THR A 266 3.84 19.80 20.21
CA THR A 266 2.77 20.79 20.13
C THR A 266 3.19 22.04 20.93
N PRO A 267 2.61 23.21 20.62
CA PRO A 267 2.65 24.34 21.53
C PRO A 267 2.17 23.93 22.92
N TRP A 268 2.68 24.62 23.94
CA TRP A 268 2.16 24.48 25.29
C TRP A 268 0.71 24.96 25.37
N THR A 269 -0.12 24.28 26.16
CA THR A 269 -1.43 24.83 26.53
C THR A 269 -1.28 26.13 27.32
N THR A 270 -2.37 26.89 27.43
CA THR A 270 -2.45 27.99 28.39
C THR A 270 -2.15 27.49 29.80
N CYS A 271 -1.52 28.36 30.58
CA CYS A 271 -1.20 28.04 31.97
C CYS A 271 -2.50 27.92 32.77
N SER A 272 -2.61 26.89 33.63
CA SER A 272 -3.80 26.67 34.46
C SER A 272 -4.08 27.80 35.47
N LYS A 273 -3.11 28.69 35.68
CA LYS A 273 -3.22 29.89 36.52
C LYS A 273 -2.54 31.07 35.82
N THR A 274 -3.06 32.26 36.05
CA THR A 274 -2.54 33.52 35.50
C THR A 274 -1.59 34.25 36.45
N CYS A 275 -1.59 33.91 37.74
CA CYS A 275 -0.68 34.41 38.77
C CYS A 275 -0.31 33.30 39.77
N GLY A 276 0.64 33.60 40.66
CA GLY A 276 1.28 32.71 41.60
C GLY A 276 2.61 32.18 41.05
N TYR A 277 3.40 31.54 41.89
CA TYR A 277 4.67 30.90 41.49
C TYR A 277 4.47 29.46 40.95
N VAL A 278 3.21 29.01 40.81
CA VAL A 278 2.86 27.65 40.40
C VAL A 278 1.64 27.64 39.48
N GLY A 279 1.77 27.02 38.32
CA GLY A 279 0.72 26.86 37.32
C GLY A 279 1.11 25.75 36.35
N THR A 280 0.12 24.99 35.84
CA THR A 280 0.39 23.82 35.00
C THR A 280 0.04 24.09 33.55
N ARG A 281 0.96 23.78 32.63
CA ARG A 281 0.70 23.67 31.19
C ARG A 281 1.23 22.36 30.65
N ARG A 282 0.64 21.86 29.57
CA ARG A 282 1.02 20.59 28.94
C ARG A 282 1.36 20.76 27.46
N ARG A 283 2.22 19.90 26.92
CA ARG A 283 2.42 19.71 25.49
C ARG A 283 2.58 18.23 25.16
N SER A 284 2.34 17.85 23.91
CA SER A 284 2.42 16.47 23.44
C SER A 284 3.21 16.37 22.14
N ARG A 285 3.80 15.21 21.86
CA ARG A 285 4.34 14.87 20.53
C ARG A 285 4.01 13.42 20.21
N GLU A 286 3.92 13.12 18.93
CA GLU A 286 3.62 11.77 18.45
C GLU A 286 4.85 11.10 17.85
N CYS A 287 4.82 9.78 17.81
CA CYS A 287 5.86 8.98 17.18
C CYS A 287 5.51 8.75 15.71
N ASN A 288 6.47 8.98 14.82
CA ASN A 288 6.41 8.44 13.47
C ASN A 288 6.75 6.93 13.57
N THR A 289 5.76 6.03 13.48
CA THR A 289 6.03 4.59 13.29
C THR A 289 5.18 4.01 12.18
N PHE A 290 5.80 3.10 11.43
CA PHE A 290 5.22 2.30 10.37
C PHE A 290 5.19 0.79 10.65
N VAL A 291 5.77 0.32 11.75
CA VAL A 291 5.62 -1.03 12.34
C VAL A 291 5.88 -0.90 13.86
N ASN A 292 5.32 -1.82 14.63
CA ASN A 292 5.26 -1.97 16.09
C ASN A 292 6.63 -2.04 16.83
N LYS A 293 7.54 -1.06 16.67
CA LYS A 293 8.77 -0.95 17.48
C LYS A 293 9.17 0.50 17.79
N ASP A 294 8.66 0.93 18.94
CA ASP A 294 9.12 1.88 19.98
C ASP A 294 9.88 3.18 19.65
N CYS A 295 9.16 4.31 19.74
CA CYS A 295 9.72 5.55 20.30
C CYS A 295 9.73 5.54 21.86
N GLY A 296 9.24 4.47 22.50
CA GLY A 296 9.01 4.41 23.96
C GLY A 296 7.64 4.97 24.38
N ASN A 297 7.47 5.24 25.69
CA ASN A 297 6.19 5.66 26.27
C ASN A 297 5.76 7.07 25.83
N LYS A 298 4.43 7.29 25.75
CA LYS A 298 3.76 8.52 25.29
C LYS A 298 4.51 9.81 25.67
N ALA A 299 4.84 10.62 24.66
CA ALA A 299 5.53 11.88 24.86
C ALA A 299 4.54 13.01 25.17
N THR A 300 4.19 13.12 26.45
CA THR A 300 3.49 14.27 27.01
C THR A 300 4.37 14.87 28.09
N GLU A 301 4.58 16.18 28.02
CA GLU A 301 5.42 16.95 28.93
C GLU A 301 4.55 17.96 29.68
N PHE A 302 4.90 18.20 30.95
CA PHE A 302 4.22 19.14 31.84
C PHE A 302 5.23 20.14 32.39
N ASP A 303 4.83 21.40 32.45
CA ASP A 303 5.51 22.46 33.17
C ASP A 303 4.58 22.92 34.29
N PHE A 304 5.03 22.78 35.53
CA PHE A 304 4.27 23.07 36.76
C PHE A 304 4.57 24.47 37.32
N THR A 305 5.40 25.24 36.61
CA THR A 305 5.88 26.56 36.99
C THR A 305 5.55 27.62 35.94
N CYS A 306 4.51 27.39 35.14
CA CYS A 306 4.19 28.32 34.05
C CYS A 306 3.59 29.66 34.49
N ALA A 307 3.23 29.79 35.76
CA ALA A 307 2.85 31.06 36.38
C ALA A 307 4.06 31.62 37.14
N SER A 308 4.46 32.85 36.80
CA SER A 308 5.66 33.51 37.33
C SER A 308 5.39 34.91 37.91
N ILE A 309 4.12 35.33 37.96
CA ILE A 309 3.71 36.64 38.50
C ILE A 309 3.17 36.42 39.92
N PRO A 310 3.65 37.10 40.96
CA PRO A 310 3.09 36.96 42.32
C PRO A 310 1.58 37.28 42.31
N CYS A 311 0.75 36.38 42.84
CA CYS A 311 -0.64 36.77 43.15
C CYS A 311 -0.56 37.73 44.34
N GLY A 312 -1.18 38.91 44.23
CA GLY A 312 -1.29 39.84 45.35
C GLY A 312 -2.14 39.22 46.48
N GLY A 313 -1.49 38.54 47.43
CA GLY A 313 -2.15 37.90 48.56
C GLY A 313 -1.16 37.67 49.69
N THR A 314 -1.42 38.29 50.83
CA THR A 314 -0.63 38.24 52.07
C THR A 314 -0.49 36.81 52.59
N THR A 315 0.73 36.27 52.64
CA THR A 315 1.04 34.95 53.21
C THR A 315 0.90 34.98 54.74
N THR A 316 0.02 34.13 55.26
CA THR A 316 -0.15 33.90 56.70
C THR A 316 0.99 33.02 57.23
N SER A 317 1.82 33.54 58.13
CA SER A 317 2.96 32.81 58.71
C SER A 317 2.48 31.65 59.61
N GLY A 318 2.87 30.41 59.31
CA GLY A 318 2.60 29.21 60.14
C GLY A 318 1.99 27.98 59.44
N SER A 319 1.74 28.03 58.14
CA SER A 319 1.18 26.93 57.35
C SER A 319 2.20 25.82 57.05
N ARG A 320 1.80 24.55 57.23
CA ARG A 320 2.62 23.37 56.89
C ARG A 320 1.79 22.26 56.25
N TRP A 321 2.40 21.44 55.42
CA TRP A 321 1.73 20.28 54.83
C TRP A 321 1.46 19.19 55.87
N ASN A 322 0.26 18.62 55.85
CA ASN A 322 -0.02 17.34 56.49
C ASN A 322 0.69 16.19 55.75
N SER A 323 0.77 15.03 56.40
CA SER A 323 1.34 13.82 55.82
C SER A 323 0.61 13.39 54.54
N TRP A 324 1.35 12.78 53.62
CA TRP A 324 0.78 12.20 52.40
C TRP A 324 -0.19 11.07 52.72
N THR A 325 -1.28 11.00 51.95
CA THR A 325 -2.14 9.82 51.89
C THR A 325 -1.38 8.62 51.33
N GLN A 326 -1.95 7.42 51.56
CA GLN A 326 -1.47 6.21 50.90
C GLN A 326 -1.65 6.34 49.39
N TRP A 327 -0.77 5.68 48.65
CA TRP A 327 -0.89 5.61 47.19
C TRP A 327 -2.18 4.88 46.79
N THR A 328 -2.87 5.40 45.77
CA THR A 328 -3.95 4.66 45.11
C THR A 328 -3.43 3.36 44.46
N THR A 329 -4.34 2.41 44.24
CA THR A 329 -4.03 1.21 43.47
C THR A 329 -3.72 1.58 42.01
N CYS A 330 -2.90 0.77 41.35
CA CYS A 330 -2.63 1.01 39.94
C CYS A 330 -3.90 0.66 39.14
N PRO A 331 -4.40 1.56 38.27
CA PRO A 331 -5.65 1.31 37.52
C PRO A 331 -5.51 0.25 36.43
N VAL A 332 -4.28 -0.15 36.11
CA VAL A 332 -3.97 -1.16 35.09
C VAL A 332 -2.98 -2.17 35.65
N THR A 333 -3.05 -3.42 35.23
CA THR A 333 -2.15 -4.50 35.67
C THR A 333 -0.90 -4.64 34.80
N CYS A 334 -0.93 -4.11 33.57
CA CYS A 334 0.17 -4.09 32.60
C CYS A 334 0.07 -2.84 31.70
N GLY A 335 1.07 -2.59 30.85
CA GLY A 335 1.04 -1.51 29.85
C GLY A 335 1.34 -0.11 30.40
N GLY A 336 1.63 0.00 31.69
CA GLY A 336 1.98 1.25 32.37
C GLY A 336 0.77 2.05 32.84
N GLY A 337 0.64 2.20 34.16
CA GLY A 337 -0.35 3.06 34.82
C GLY A 337 0.30 4.15 35.67
N ARG A 338 -0.54 4.96 36.31
CA ARG A 338 -0.10 5.92 37.33
C ARG A 338 -0.95 5.77 38.58
N LYS A 339 -0.29 5.74 39.73
CA LYS A 339 -0.91 5.88 41.05
C LYS A 339 -0.68 7.29 41.59
N THR A 340 -1.61 7.76 42.39
CA THR A 340 -1.68 9.12 42.95
C THR A 340 -1.67 9.06 44.46
N ARG A 341 -1.11 10.10 45.10
CA ARG A 341 -1.30 10.38 46.53
C ARG A 341 -1.42 11.88 46.72
N GLU A 342 -2.07 12.28 47.81
CA GLU A 342 -2.44 13.66 48.08
C GLU A 342 -2.10 14.05 49.52
N ARG A 343 -2.02 15.34 49.80
CA ARG A 343 -1.85 15.89 51.15
C ARG A 343 -2.59 17.20 51.27
N THR A 344 -3.01 17.56 52.48
CA THR A 344 -3.74 18.81 52.76
C THR A 344 -2.85 19.77 53.53
N CYS A 345 -3.12 21.07 53.42
CA CYS A 345 -2.42 22.10 54.20
C CYS A 345 -3.09 22.23 55.57
N THR A 346 -2.33 22.53 56.63
CA THR A 346 -2.88 22.69 57.99
C THR A 346 -3.95 23.77 58.12
N THR A 347 -3.92 24.79 57.25
CA THR A 347 -4.92 25.88 57.22
C THR A 347 -6.18 25.54 56.42
N GLY A 348 -6.23 24.36 55.78
CA GLY A 348 -7.28 23.97 54.85
C GLY A 348 -7.17 24.62 53.46
N ARG A 349 -6.34 25.66 53.30
CA ARG A 349 -6.09 26.31 52.01
C ARG A 349 -4.75 25.85 51.45
N ILE A 350 -4.80 25.13 50.32
CA ILE A 350 -3.62 24.60 49.60
C ILE A 350 -2.60 25.70 49.25
N GLN A 351 -3.06 26.93 49.05
CA GLN A 351 -2.26 28.09 48.65
C GLN A 351 -1.33 28.59 49.76
N ASP A 352 -1.62 28.27 51.02
CA ASP A 352 -0.83 28.74 52.15
C ASP A 352 0.43 27.90 52.35
N CYS A 353 0.48 26.68 51.82
CA CYS A 353 1.61 25.77 52.00
C CYS A 353 2.49 25.71 50.72
N ASP A 354 3.81 25.84 50.89
CA ASP A 354 4.75 25.78 49.78
C ASP A 354 5.06 24.34 49.34
N GLY A 355 4.86 24.06 48.05
CA GLY A 355 5.12 22.76 47.42
C GLY A 355 3.85 22.04 46.92
N PRO A 356 3.97 20.85 46.32
CA PRO A 356 2.85 20.18 45.66
C PRO A 356 1.92 19.51 46.67
N ASN A 357 0.59 19.56 46.45
CA ASN A 357 -0.40 18.84 47.26
C ASN A 357 -0.78 17.46 46.68
N GLN A 358 -0.29 17.13 45.48
CA GLN A 358 -0.51 15.85 44.81
C GLN A 358 0.81 15.32 44.24
N GLN A 359 1.01 14.01 44.30
CA GLN A 359 2.14 13.31 43.70
C GLN A 359 1.66 12.14 42.85
N LEU A 360 2.37 11.90 41.74
CA LEU A 360 2.12 10.78 40.83
C LEU A 360 3.35 9.88 40.74
N LEU A 361 3.13 8.57 40.73
CA LEU A 361 4.17 7.56 40.52
C LEU A 361 3.74 6.56 39.46
N SER A 362 4.63 6.21 38.54
CA SER A 362 4.36 5.17 37.54
C SER A 362 4.24 3.80 38.21
N CYS A 363 3.35 2.96 37.68
CA CYS A 363 3.17 1.58 38.12
C CYS A 363 3.00 0.64 36.93
N ASN A 364 3.23 -0.67 37.14
CA ASN A 364 2.94 -1.75 36.20
C ASN A 364 3.50 -1.54 34.78
N ARG A 365 4.81 -1.26 34.70
CA ARG A 365 5.55 -0.95 33.46
C ARG A 365 5.78 -2.16 32.53
N ARG A 366 5.35 -3.36 32.92
CA ARG A 366 5.51 -4.55 32.08
C ARG A 366 4.55 -4.48 30.88
N PRO A 367 4.99 -4.80 29.65
CA PRO A 367 4.12 -4.84 28.48
C PRO A 367 2.91 -5.76 28.70
N CYS A 368 1.76 -5.41 28.12
CA CYS A 368 0.60 -6.29 28.16
C CYS A 368 0.75 -7.47 27.19
N PRO A 369 0.09 -8.61 27.48
CA PRO A 369 0.00 -9.72 26.55
C PRO A 369 -0.58 -9.28 25.20
N ASN A 370 0.16 -9.52 24.13
CA ASN A 370 -0.27 -9.29 22.76
C ASN A 370 0.43 -10.26 21.81
N TRP A 371 -0.27 -10.65 20.77
CA TRP A 371 0.24 -11.50 19.72
C TRP A 371 1.40 -10.83 18.98
N ASN A 372 2.51 -11.56 18.84
CA ASN A 372 3.53 -11.16 17.88
C ASN A 372 2.99 -11.26 16.45
N SER A 373 3.73 -10.66 15.50
CA SER A 373 3.40 -10.78 14.09
C SER A 373 3.30 -12.24 13.65
N TRP A 374 2.33 -12.52 12.79
CA TRP A 374 2.23 -13.83 12.13
C TRP A 374 3.54 -14.18 11.44
N ARG A 375 3.98 -15.43 11.61
CA ARG A 375 4.99 -16.03 10.75
C ARG A 375 4.46 -16.09 9.31
N GLN A 376 5.39 -16.27 8.37
CA GLN A 376 5.04 -16.48 6.98
C GLN A 376 4.12 -17.71 6.83
N TRP A 377 3.27 -17.68 5.82
CA TRP A 377 2.49 -18.86 5.45
C TRP A 377 3.41 -20.02 5.10
N GLY A 378 3.09 -21.21 5.62
CA GLY A 378 3.68 -22.45 5.14
C GLY A 378 3.22 -22.77 3.71
N SER A 379 3.84 -23.79 3.13
CA SER A 379 3.45 -24.32 1.82
C SER A 379 1.98 -24.76 1.81
N CYS A 380 1.35 -24.70 0.63
CA CYS A 380 0.02 -25.24 0.45
C CYS A 380 0.06 -26.77 0.55
N SER A 381 -0.93 -27.38 1.19
CA SER A 381 -1.01 -28.85 1.34
C SER A 381 -1.15 -29.57 -0.01
N GLU A 382 -1.78 -28.92 -0.99
CA GLU A 382 -1.98 -29.45 -2.32
C GLU A 382 -1.43 -28.49 -3.37
N THR A 383 -0.97 -29.00 -4.50
CA THR A 383 -0.51 -28.17 -5.63
C THR A 383 -1.65 -27.69 -6.53
N CYS A 384 -2.84 -28.29 -6.43
CA CYS A 384 -4.06 -27.93 -7.15
C CYS A 384 -5.28 -28.50 -6.39
N GLY A 385 -6.50 -28.13 -6.76
CA GLY A 385 -7.70 -28.76 -6.19
C GLY A 385 -8.12 -28.26 -4.80
N SER A 386 -7.68 -27.06 -4.38
CA SER A 386 -8.03 -26.40 -3.12
C SER A 386 -7.35 -26.97 -1.86
N GLY A 387 -6.02 -26.91 -1.83
CA GLY A 387 -5.25 -27.18 -0.61
C GLY A 387 -5.43 -26.13 0.49
N ARG A 388 -4.81 -26.37 1.65
CA ARG A 388 -4.77 -25.43 2.78
C ARG A 388 -3.33 -25.10 3.15
N ARG A 389 -3.09 -23.84 3.49
CA ARG A 389 -1.84 -23.37 4.09
C ARG A 389 -2.11 -22.91 5.52
N ARG A 390 -1.12 -23.08 6.38
CA ARG A 390 -1.17 -22.67 7.80
C ARG A 390 -0.07 -21.69 8.13
N ARG A 391 -0.32 -20.81 9.09
CA ARG A 391 0.68 -19.92 9.70
C ARG A 391 0.44 -19.86 11.20
N SER A 392 1.50 -19.59 11.95
CA SER A 392 1.47 -19.48 13.40
C SER A 392 2.03 -18.15 13.88
N ARG A 393 1.70 -17.78 15.11
CA ARG A 393 2.22 -16.64 15.87
C ARG A 393 2.35 -17.05 17.33
N SER A 394 3.12 -16.30 18.10
CA SER A 394 3.32 -16.56 19.53
C SER A 394 3.04 -15.31 20.35
N CYS A 395 2.57 -15.46 21.57
CA CYS A 395 2.33 -14.33 22.48
C CYS A 395 3.67 -13.70 22.92
N ASN A 396 3.70 -12.38 23.11
CA ASN A 396 4.89 -11.67 23.57
C ASN A 396 5.31 -11.99 25.01
N THR A 397 4.44 -12.63 25.81
CA THR A 397 4.75 -13.11 27.16
C THR A 397 5.40 -14.50 27.19
N GLY A 398 5.49 -15.18 26.04
CA GLY A 398 5.98 -16.56 25.95
C GLY A 398 4.91 -17.62 26.19
N THR A 399 3.71 -17.23 26.66
CA THR A 399 2.58 -18.14 26.90
C THR A 399 1.39 -17.72 26.05
N ASP A 400 0.96 -18.58 25.12
CA ASP A 400 -0.10 -18.27 24.17
C ASP A 400 -1.49 -18.07 24.82
N SER A 401 -1.72 -18.64 26.02
CA SER A 401 -2.95 -18.45 26.80
C SER A 401 -3.17 -17.02 27.29
N ASP A 402 -2.12 -16.23 27.41
CA ASP A 402 -2.21 -14.85 27.90
C ASP A 402 -2.79 -13.91 26.84
N CYS A 403 -2.74 -14.31 25.57
CA CYS A 403 -3.18 -13.53 24.43
C CYS A 403 -4.58 -13.94 23.95
N VAL A 404 -5.48 -12.97 23.78
CA VAL A 404 -6.84 -13.24 23.28
C VAL A 404 -6.82 -13.57 21.78
N GLY A 405 -7.33 -14.73 21.40
CA GLY A 405 -7.43 -15.22 20.01
C GLY A 405 -6.63 -16.50 19.77
N THR A 406 -6.49 -16.92 18.50
CA THR A 406 -5.76 -18.16 18.16
C THR A 406 -4.30 -17.88 17.83
N SER A 407 -3.42 -18.83 18.17
CA SER A 407 -2.00 -18.82 17.78
C SER A 407 -1.76 -19.35 16.36
N GLU A 408 -2.78 -19.97 15.75
CA GLU A 408 -2.73 -20.51 14.39
C GLU A 408 -3.86 -19.97 13.51
N SER A 409 -3.58 -19.89 12.21
CA SER A 409 -4.53 -19.48 11.17
C SER A 409 -4.33 -20.36 9.94
N SER A 410 -5.43 -20.77 9.31
CA SER A 410 -5.45 -21.55 8.08
C SER A 410 -6.17 -20.78 6.98
N ASP A 411 -5.69 -20.91 5.75
CA ASP A 411 -6.27 -20.29 4.55
C ASP A 411 -6.27 -21.28 3.38
N VAL A 412 -7.22 -21.10 2.45
CA VAL A 412 -7.34 -21.94 1.25
C VAL A 412 -6.35 -21.46 0.19
N CYS A 413 -5.71 -22.39 -0.50
CA CYS A 413 -4.72 -22.09 -1.54
C CYS A 413 -4.83 -23.10 -2.69
N ASN A 414 -4.26 -22.74 -3.84
CA ASN A 414 -4.21 -23.60 -5.03
C ASN A 414 -5.60 -24.13 -5.45
N THR A 415 -6.58 -23.22 -5.55
CA THR A 415 -7.98 -23.52 -5.93
C THR A 415 -8.18 -23.84 -7.42
N ASN A 416 -7.10 -23.81 -8.20
CA ASN A 416 -7.18 -24.17 -9.62
C ASN A 416 -7.57 -25.65 -9.74
N VAL A 417 -8.44 -25.94 -10.70
CA VAL A 417 -8.80 -27.30 -11.05
C VAL A 417 -7.53 -28.06 -11.43
N CYS A 418 -7.31 -29.22 -10.82
CA CYS A 418 -6.16 -30.05 -11.17
C CYS A 418 -6.22 -30.47 -12.64
N PRO A 419 -5.09 -30.51 -13.36
CA PRO A 419 -5.07 -30.99 -14.74
C PRO A 419 -5.66 -32.41 -14.82
N THR A 420 -6.70 -32.59 -15.62
CA THR A 420 -7.32 -33.89 -15.92
C THR A 420 -6.93 -34.35 -17.33
N GLY A 421 -6.85 -35.67 -17.52
CA GLY A 421 -6.53 -36.26 -18.82
C GLY A 421 -5.04 -36.54 -19.04
N TRP A 422 -4.64 -36.69 -20.30
CA TRP A 422 -3.25 -37.01 -20.65
C TRP A 422 -2.29 -35.85 -20.38
N SER A 423 -1.11 -36.15 -19.87
CA SER A 423 0.02 -35.20 -19.89
C SER A 423 0.40 -34.85 -21.33
N ALA A 424 1.19 -33.78 -21.48
CA ALA A 424 1.92 -33.56 -22.72
C ALA A 424 2.73 -34.82 -23.09
N TRP A 425 2.86 -35.08 -24.39
CA TRP A 425 3.75 -36.12 -24.90
C TRP A 425 5.19 -35.78 -24.56
N GLU A 426 5.94 -36.79 -24.13
CA GLU A 426 7.39 -36.71 -24.12
C GLU A 426 7.92 -36.47 -25.55
N PRO A 427 9.13 -35.89 -25.68
CA PRO A 427 9.82 -35.86 -26.95
C PRO A 427 9.95 -37.26 -27.56
N TRP A 428 10.02 -37.34 -28.90
CA TRP A 428 10.28 -38.61 -29.57
C TRP A 428 11.62 -39.21 -29.12
N GLY A 429 11.61 -40.49 -28.75
CA GLY A 429 12.83 -41.25 -28.50
C GLY A 429 13.66 -41.44 -29.76
N ARG A 430 14.88 -41.96 -29.61
CA ARG A 430 15.75 -42.28 -30.75
C ARG A 430 15.11 -43.32 -31.67
N CYS A 431 15.35 -43.19 -32.97
CA CYS A 431 14.89 -44.17 -33.95
C CYS A 431 15.62 -45.51 -33.76
N SER A 432 14.90 -46.63 -33.87
CA SER A 432 15.45 -47.99 -33.71
C SER A 432 16.55 -48.33 -34.72
N HIS A 433 16.50 -47.73 -35.91
CA HIS A 433 17.50 -47.88 -36.95
C HIS A 433 17.89 -46.50 -37.47
N SER A 434 19.17 -46.30 -37.78
CA SER A 434 19.68 -45.07 -38.40
C SER A 434 19.32 -44.96 -39.90
N CYS A 435 18.93 -46.07 -40.52
CA CYS A 435 18.51 -46.20 -41.92
C CYS A 435 17.71 -47.51 -42.11
N ASN A 436 17.13 -47.74 -43.29
CA ASN A 436 16.23 -48.87 -43.60
C ASN A 436 14.93 -48.93 -42.78
N ARG A 437 14.26 -47.77 -42.56
CA ARG A 437 12.97 -47.65 -41.86
C ARG A 437 12.98 -48.20 -40.43
N GLY A 438 13.34 -47.34 -39.48
CA GLY A 438 13.18 -47.60 -38.05
C GLY A 438 11.85 -47.12 -37.49
N ILE A 439 11.63 -47.38 -36.20
CA ILE A 439 10.48 -46.91 -35.43
C ILE A 439 10.99 -46.09 -34.25
N GLN A 440 10.34 -44.96 -33.98
CA GLN A 440 10.54 -44.15 -32.79
C GLN A 440 9.28 -44.19 -31.92
N LEU A 441 9.49 -44.11 -30.62
CA LEU A 441 8.46 -44.22 -29.58
C LEU A 441 8.43 -42.94 -28.76
N ARG A 442 7.24 -42.44 -28.46
CA ARG A 442 7.01 -41.44 -27.41
C ARG A 442 5.95 -41.89 -26.44
N ARG A 443 6.02 -41.41 -25.19
CA ARG A 443 5.10 -41.77 -24.11
C ARG A 443 4.45 -40.54 -23.51
N ARG A 444 3.31 -40.74 -22.83
CA ARG A 444 2.59 -39.76 -22.02
C ARG A 444 1.96 -40.47 -20.83
N ARG A 445 1.68 -39.75 -19.75
CA ARG A 445 1.07 -40.30 -18.54
C ARG A 445 -0.33 -39.74 -18.31
N CYS A 446 -1.24 -40.55 -17.79
CA CYS A 446 -2.56 -40.06 -17.39
C CYS A 446 -2.41 -39.28 -16.09
N LEU A 447 -2.93 -38.05 -16.04
CA LEU A 447 -2.91 -37.17 -14.87
C LEU A 447 -4.19 -37.30 -14.03
N SER A 448 -5.20 -38.04 -14.52
CA SER A 448 -6.41 -38.38 -13.77
C SER A 448 -6.22 -39.66 -12.96
N LEU A 449 -6.98 -39.79 -11.86
CA LEU A 449 -7.12 -41.03 -11.09
C LEU A 449 -8.00 -42.07 -11.80
N SER A 450 -8.84 -41.64 -12.75
CA SER A 450 -9.65 -42.53 -13.57
C SER A 450 -9.04 -42.74 -14.94
N SER A 451 -8.86 -44.01 -15.35
CA SER A 451 -8.36 -44.36 -16.68
C SER A 451 -9.35 -43.99 -17.81
N THR A 452 -10.62 -43.77 -17.50
CA THR A 452 -11.65 -43.38 -18.49
C THR A 452 -11.47 -41.94 -19.00
N ASP A 453 -10.81 -41.08 -18.23
CA ASP A 453 -10.58 -39.67 -18.58
C ASP A 453 -9.38 -39.51 -19.54
N CYS A 454 -8.72 -40.61 -19.88
CA CYS A 454 -7.53 -40.68 -20.72
C CYS A 454 -7.78 -41.60 -21.93
N PRO A 455 -8.67 -41.23 -22.87
CA PRO A 455 -8.95 -42.05 -24.04
C PRO A 455 -7.73 -42.15 -24.97
N GLY A 456 -7.46 -43.34 -25.50
CA GLY A 456 -6.33 -43.66 -26.38
C GLY A 456 -5.10 -44.21 -25.66
N SER A 457 -4.04 -44.53 -26.40
CA SER A 457 -2.87 -45.21 -25.83
C SER A 457 -1.90 -44.26 -25.09
N PRO A 458 -1.21 -44.74 -24.03
CA PRO A 458 -0.13 -44.01 -23.34
C PRO A 458 1.18 -43.98 -24.14
N SER A 459 1.22 -44.67 -25.28
CA SER A 459 2.38 -44.78 -26.15
C SER A 459 1.97 -44.59 -27.60
N GLN A 460 2.86 -43.98 -28.37
CA GLN A 460 2.69 -43.81 -29.81
C GLN A 460 3.99 -44.14 -30.52
N THR A 461 3.88 -44.91 -31.60
CA THR A 461 4.98 -45.28 -32.48
C THR A 461 4.83 -44.61 -33.83
N GLN A 462 5.95 -44.20 -34.44
CA GLN A 462 5.99 -43.66 -35.79
C GLN A 462 7.22 -44.18 -36.53
N ALA A 463 7.11 -44.38 -37.85
CA ALA A 463 8.24 -44.67 -38.71
C ALA A 463 9.22 -43.49 -38.78
N CYS A 464 10.51 -43.79 -38.81
CA CYS A 464 11.60 -42.84 -38.90
C CYS A 464 12.72 -43.41 -39.77
N ASN A 465 13.61 -42.56 -40.28
CA ASN A 465 14.80 -42.95 -41.05
C ASN A 465 14.48 -43.87 -42.25
N SER A 466 13.60 -43.41 -43.13
CA SER A 466 13.19 -44.14 -44.34
C SER A 466 14.26 -44.24 -45.42
N GLN A 467 15.40 -43.54 -45.27
CA GLN A 467 16.53 -43.65 -46.16
C GLN A 467 17.16 -45.05 -46.11
N SER A 468 17.50 -45.59 -47.29
CA SER A 468 18.24 -46.85 -47.37
C SER A 468 19.67 -46.66 -46.84
N CYS A 469 20.18 -47.63 -46.09
CA CYS A 469 21.59 -47.61 -45.70
C CYS A 469 22.45 -47.77 -46.96
N THR A 470 23.34 -46.82 -47.24
CA THR A 470 24.38 -46.99 -48.25
C THR A 470 25.33 -48.07 -47.75
N SER A 471 25.43 -49.20 -48.46
CA SER A 471 26.39 -50.24 -48.14
C SER A 471 27.80 -49.70 -48.40
N GLN A 472 28.51 -49.36 -47.32
CA GLN A 472 29.95 -49.15 -47.38
C GLN A 472 30.57 -50.55 -47.38
N GLN A 473 31.20 -50.93 -48.49
CA GLN A 473 31.96 -52.18 -48.58
C GLN A 473 33.07 -52.20 -47.52
N ALA A 474 33.28 -53.35 -46.89
CA ALA A 474 34.35 -53.55 -45.92
C ALA A 474 35.72 -53.30 -46.58
N VAL A 475 36.45 -52.31 -46.08
CA VAL A 475 37.80 -51.98 -46.56
C VAL A 475 38.81 -52.70 -45.67
N TRP A 476 39.49 -53.68 -46.26
CA TRP A 476 40.67 -54.30 -45.65
C TRP A 476 41.84 -53.31 -45.67
N SER A 477 42.59 -53.20 -44.58
CA SER A 477 43.87 -52.52 -44.62
C SER A 477 44.89 -53.29 -45.48
N ASN A 478 45.98 -52.63 -45.86
CA ASN A 478 47.09 -53.30 -46.55
C ASN A 478 47.72 -54.35 -45.61
N TRP A 479 48.24 -55.43 -46.20
CA TRP A 479 49.02 -56.44 -45.49
C TRP A 479 50.25 -55.83 -44.82
N SER A 480 50.56 -56.30 -43.61
CA SER A 480 51.80 -55.98 -42.92
C SER A 480 52.99 -56.55 -43.70
N ALA A 481 54.19 -56.05 -43.42
CA ALA A 481 55.41 -56.73 -43.86
C ALA A 481 55.41 -58.18 -43.33
N TRP A 482 55.93 -59.10 -44.16
CA TRP A 482 56.12 -60.50 -43.78
C TRP A 482 57.15 -60.61 -42.65
N SER A 483 56.88 -61.49 -41.69
CA SER A 483 57.84 -61.80 -40.63
C SER A 483 59.10 -62.47 -41.21
N ALA A 484 60.21 -62.40 -40.48
CA ALA A 484 61.34 -63.27 -40.76
C ALA A 484 60.90 -64.75 -40.70
N CYS A 485 61.52 -65.58 -41.53
CA CYS A 485 61.31 -67.02 -41.51
C CYS A 485 61.64 -67.60 -40.13
N SER A 486 60.80 -68.52 -39.65
CA SER A 486 60.98 -69.15 -38.32
C SER A 486 62.27 -69.97 -38.17
N THR A 487 62.94 -70.33 -39.27
CA THR A 487 64.25 -71.00 -39.29
C THR A 487 65.09 -70.50 -40.46
N SER A 488 66.42 -70.55 -40.32
CA SER A 488 67.38 -70.07 -41.32
C SER A 488 67.77 -71.10 -42.38
N CYS A 489 67.42 -72.38 -42.22
CA CYS A 489 67.55 -73.41 -43.25
C CYS A 489 66.50 -74.52 -43.07
N GLY A 490 65.93 -75.02 -44.18
CA GLY A 490 64.82 -75.97 -44.19
C GLY A 490 63.44 -75.30 -44.43
N ASN A 491 62.36 -76.09 -44.39
CA ASN A 491 61.00 -75.55 -44.54
C ASN A 491 60.66 -74.63 -43.35
N SER A 492 60.39 -73.36 -43.64
CA SER A 492 60.08 -72.33 -42.64
C SER A 492 58.79 -71.61 -42.97
N VAL A 493 58.15 -71.02 -41.95
CA VAL A 493 56.89 -70.28 -42.10
C VAL A 493 57.17 -68.81 -41.85
N SER A 494 56.60 -67.96 -42.69
CA SER A 494 56.52 -66.52 -42.51
C SER A 494 55.04 -66.11 -42.47
N THR A 495 54.71 -65.06 -41.73
CA THR A 495 53.32 -64.61 -41.53
C THR A 495 53.21 -63.11 -41.77
N SER A 496 52.09 -62.70 -42.39
CA SER A 496 51.68 -61.30 -42.56
C SER A 496 50.21 -61.18 -42.12
N THR A 497 49.83 -60.04 -41.56
CA THR A 497 48.47 -59.76 -41.07
C THR A 497 47.93 -58.46 -41.64
N ARG A 498 46.61 -58.38 -41.79
CA ARG A 498 45.88 -57.14 -42.09
C ARG A 498 44.63 -57.04 -41.23
N THR A 499 44.16 -55.82 -41.02
CA THR A 499 43.02 -55.52 -40.15
C THR A 499 41.85 -54.98 -40.96
N CYS A 500 40.64 -55.40 -40.59
CA CYS A 500 39.43 -54.88 -41.18
C CYS A 500 38.87 -53.77 -40.28
N SER A 501 38.83 -52.53 -40.77
CA SER A 501 38.36 -51.38 -39.99
C SER A 501 36.92 -51.02 -40.38
N GLN A 502 35.97 -51.90 -40.03
CA GLN A 502 34.56 -51.64 -39.72
C GLN A 502 33.82 -52.97 -39.47
N THR A 503 32.92 -52.97 -38.49
CA THR A 503 32.39 -54.16 -37.78
C THR A 503 31.49 -55.10 -38.60
N ASN A 504 31.54 -56.38 -38.22
CA ASN A 504 30.59 -57.50 -38.46
C ASN A 504 30.35 -57.98 -39.90
N ALA A 505 31.18 -57.61 -40.87
CA ALA A 505 31.16 -58.23 -42.21
C ALA A 505 32.56 -58.31 -42.85
N CYS A 506 33.51 -58.82 -42.07
CA CYS A 506 34.76 -59.43 -42.51
C CYS A 506 34.88 -60.75 -41.72
#